data_AF-A0A383CI41-F1
#
_entry.id   AF-A0A383CI41-F1
#
_cell.length_a   1.000
_cell.length_b   1.000
_cell.length_c   1.000
_cell.angle_alpha   90.00
_cell.angle_beta   90.00
_cell.angle_gamma   90.00
#
_symmetry.space_group_name_H-M   'P 1'
#
loop_
_entity.id
_entity.type
_entity.pdbx_description
1 polymer ?
#
loop_
_entity_poly.entity_id
_entity_poly.type
_entity_poly.pdbx_seq_one_letter_code
_entity_poly.pdbx_strand_id
1 'polypeptide(L)'
;NQIYTANQLPAGQWYPYPLGPARGVGPRAERLAEIFSRGGTFSVQDFITEVHRDAVNPTLRDFVILAVAVMDEESITDPELETAVAKLREWDYQLQVDRAAYTLASGILSVLETEGVAEIWKMGYAGTEEGPSYMFRELMPEFLKTGKVRDDPQLRSWLKEYLVKGIALASSFDADVENGGYIHKMPYQETFMGLGSFAPEHDLESPPLKVRAIQTIWSPVGQNYAQIVDFSNLDQSLSL
;
A
#
# COMPACT_ATOMS: atom_id res chain seq x y z
N ASN A 1 -9.09 13.82 20.89
CA ASN A 1 -7.89 13.95 20.02
C ASN A 1 -7.12 12.65 20.07
N GLN A 2 -6.94 12.00 18.92
CA GLN A 2 -6.12 10.80 18.76
C GLN A 2 -4.77 11.24 18.17
N ILE A 3 -3.67 10.59 18.58
CA ILE A 3 -2.32 10.84 18.07
C ILE A 3 -1.82 9.55 17.43
N TYR A 4 -1.26 9.64 16.23
CA TYR A 4 -0.76 8.48 15.49
C TYR A 4 0.50 8.84 14.70
N THR A 5 1.33 7.83 14.46
CA THR A 5 2.52 7.94 13.61
C THR A 5 2.78 6.63 12.88
N ALA A 6 3.20 6.75 11.64
CA ALA A 6 3.74 5.71 10.78
C ALA A 6 4.95 6.27 10.02
N ASN A 7 5.89 6.85 10.78
CA ASN A 7 7.15 7.42 10.29
C ASN A 7 7.02 8.72 9.47
N GLN A 8 5.86 9.38 9.48
CA GLN A 8 5.75 10.74 8.94
C GLN A 8 6.49 11.76 9.82
N LEU A 9 6.78 12.94 9.27
CA LEU A 9 7.44 14.02 10.01
C LEU A 9 6.70 14.33 11.33
N PRO A 10 7.39 14.35 12.49
CA PRO A 10 6.75 14.58 13.78
C PRO A 10 6.38 16.06 14.02
N ALA A 11 6.86 16.96 13.15
CA ALA A 11 6.59 18.39 13.19
C ALA A 11 6.15 18.88 11.81
N GLY A 12 5.35 19.96 11.81
CA GLY A 12 4.88 20.58 10.57
C GLY A 12 5.97 21.35 9.83
N GLN A 13 5.61 21.89 8.66
CA GLN A 13 6.52 22.63 7.76
C GLN A 13 7.21 23.86 8.39
N TRP A 14 6.74 24.33 9.54
CA TRP A 14 7.35 25.43 10.30
C TRP A 14 8.64 25.01 11.02
N TYR A 15 8.92 23.71 11.17
CA TYR A 15 10.12 23.23 11.84
C TYR A 15 11.35 23.33 10.92
N PRO A 16 12.41 24.05 11.30
CA PRO A 16 13.45 24.48 10.36
C PRO A 16 14.56 23.45 10.11
N TYR A 17 14.58 22.34 10.85
CA TYR A 17 15.66 21.34 10.75
C TYR A 17 15.17 20.02 10.14
N PRO A 18 16.01 19.34 9.35
CA PRO A 18 15.69 17.99 8.87
C PRO A 18 15.59 17.03 10.06
N LEU A 19 14.46 16.34 10.18
CA LEU A 19 14.18 15.38 11.26
C LEU A 19 14.34 13.91 10.82
N GLY A 20 14.80 13.68 9.60
CA GLY A 20 14.98 12.34 9.05
C GLY A 20 14.80 12.32 7.53
N PRO A 21 14.75 11.12 6.93
CA PRO A 21 14.55 10.96 5.50
C PRO A 21 13.11 11.25 5.07
N ALA A 22 12.14 11.16 5.98
CA ALA A 22 10.73 11.42 5.70
C ALA A 22 10.52 12.89 5.30
N ARG A 23 9.76 13.12 4.22
CA ARG A 23 9.50 14.46 3.67
C ARG A 23 8.04 14.88 3.73
N GLY A 24 7.18 14.04 4.29
CA GLY A 24 5.76 14.33 4.40
C GLY A 24 4.98 13.18 5.05
N VAL A 25 3.76 12.99 4.55
CA VAL A 25 2.84 11.92 4.96
C VAL A 25 2.89 10.83 3.89
N GLY A 26 3.40 9.66 4.25
CA GLY A 26 3.39 8.47 3.39
C GLY A 26 2.10 7.64 3.53
N PRO A 27 1.99 6.52 2.80
CA PRO A 27 0.73 5.77 2.66
C PRO A 27 0.17 5.25 3.99
N ARG A 28 1.01 4.73 4.89
CA ARG A 28 0.55 4.25 6.21
C ARG A 28 0.01 5.38 7.09
N ALA A 29 0.67 6.54 7.06
CA ALA A 29 0.26 7.70 7.85
C ALA A 29 -1.04 8.32 7.29
N GLU A 30 -1.19 8.35 5.97
CA GLU A 30 -2.44 8.71 5.27
C GLU A 30 -3.58 7.78 5.71
N ARG A 31 -3.34 6.46 5.69
CA ARG A 31 -4.37 5.47 6.04
C ARG A 31 -4.82 5.58 7.50
N LEU A 32 -3.88 5.79 8.42
CA LEU A 32 -4.21 6.06 9.83
C LEU A 32 -5.05 7.34 9.95
N ALA A 33 -4.71 8.39 9.20
CA ALA A 33 -5.50 9.62 9.17
C ALA A 33 -6.94 9.37 8.71
N GLU A 34 -7.13 8.60 7.64
CA GLU A 34 -8.46 8.22 7.15
C GLU A 34 -9.27 7.47 8.22
N ILE A 35 -8.69 6.46 8.86
CA ILE A 35 -9.36 5.65 9.87
C ILE A 35 -9.74 6.51 11.08
N PHE A 36 -8.81 7.31 11.60
CA PHE A 36 -9.02 8.13 12.79
C PHE A 36 -9.88 9.38 12.53
N SER A 37 -9.99 9.84 11.28
CA SER A 37 -10.89 10.95 10.92
C SER A 37 -12.38 10.63 11.09
N ARG A 38 -12.75 9.34 11.13
CA ARG A 38 -14.12 8.86 11.36
C ARG A 38 -14.65 9.21 12.75
N GLY A 39 -13.74 9.53 13.68
CA GLY A 39 -14.06 9.82 15.07
C GLY A 39 -14.48 8.57 15.86
N GLY A 40 -14.78 8.76 17.14
CA GLY A 40 -15.18 7.67 18.04
C GLY A 40 -14.04 7.14 18.92
N THR A 41 -14.36 6.07 19.66
CA THR A 41 -13.45 5.34 20.54
C THR A 41 -13.35 3.91 20.04
N PHE A 42 -12.15 3.35 20.01
CA PHE A 42 -11.95 1.94 19.68
C PHE A 42 -11.97 1.11 20.95
N SER A 43 -12.79 0.07 20.99
CA SER A 43 -12.49 -1.05 21.89
C SER A 43 -11.21 -1.74 21.41
N VAL A 44 -10.67 -2.60 22.25
CA VAL A 44 -9.54 -3.46 21.87
C VAL A 44 -9.84 -4.25 20.59
N GLN A 45 -11.06 -4.81 20.49
CA GLN A 45 -11.45 -5.60 19.33
C GLN A 45 -11.56 -4.75 18.06
N ASP A 46 -12.13 -3.55 18.16
CA ASP A 46 -12.24 -2.60 17.04
C ASP A 46 -10.85 -2.21 16.55
N PHE A 47 -9.90 -1.96 17.47
CA PHE A 47 -8.53 -1.62 17.11
C PHE A 47 -7.85 -2.77 16.34
N ILE A 48 -8.07 -4.03 16.74
CA ILE A 48 -7.54 -5.19 16.01
C ILE A 48 -8.10 -5.23 14.59
N THR A 49 -9.42 -5.12 14.43
CA THR A 49 -10.10 -5.36 13.15
C THR A 49 -10.04 -4.18 12.19
N GLU A 50 -10.10 -2.96 12.70
CA GLU A 50 -10.19 -1.75 11.89
C GLU A 50 -8.85 -1.03 11.68
N VAL A 51 -7.91 -1.18 12.62
CA VAL A 51 -6.61 -0.50 12.56
C VAL A 51 -5.50 -1.51 12.29
N HIS A 52 -5.26 -2.43 13.22
CA HIS A 52 -4.07 -3.28 13.18
C HIS A 52 -4.04 -4.25 12.01
N ARG A 53 -5.20 -4.78 11.59
CA ARG A 53 -5.35 -5.71 10.44
C ARG A 53 -5.67 -5.02 9.11
N ASP A 54 -5.58 -3.70 9.04
CA ASP A 54 -5.83 -2.97 7.80
C ASP A 54 -4.69 -3.18 6.79
N ALA A 55 -5.01 -3.86 5.68
CA ALA A 55 -4.07 -4.18 4.61
C ALA A 55 -4.24 -3.27 3.39
N VAL A 56 -4.77 -2.06 3.58
CA VAL A 56 -4.96 -1.09 2.49
C VAL A 56 -3.71 -0.23 2.35
N ASN A 57 -3.22 -0.09 1.13
CA ASN A 57 -2.26 0.95 0.77
C ASN A 57 -3.04 2.04 0.01
N PRO A 58 -3.26 3.23 0.59
CA PRO A 58 -4.07 4.28 -0.04
C PRO A 58 -3.47 4.80 -1.34
N THR A 59 -2.13 4.86 -1.45
CA THR A 59 -1.46 5.22 -2.70
C THR A 59 -1.80 4.27 -3.84
N LEU A 60 -1.75 2.96 -3.57
CA LEU A 60 -2.10 1.96 -4.57
C LEU A 60 -3.60 1.99 -4.89
N ARG A 61 -4.45 2.09 -3.86
CA ARG A 61 -5.90 2.20 -4.01
C ARG A 61 -6.26 3.35 -4.95
N ASP A 62 -5.76 4.55 -4.66
CA ASP A 62 -6.10 5.76 -5.40
C ASP A 62 -5.48 5.76 -6.80
N PHE A 63 -4.26 5.22 -6.95
CA PHE A 63 -3.67 4.95 -8.25
C PHE A 63 -4.57 4.05 -9.11
N VAL A 64 -4.98 2.89 -8.59
CA VAL A 64 -5.81 1.93 -9.33
C VAL A 64 -7.14 2.55 -9.70
N ILE A 65 -7.81 3.26 -8.79
CA ILE A 65 -9.08 3.94 -9.06
C ILE A 65 -8.95 4.89 -10.26
N LEU A 66 -7.94 5.77 -10.22
CA LEU A 66 -7.76 6.76 -11.28
C LEU A 66 -7.28 6.12 -12.59
N ALA A 67 -6.36 5.15 -12.53
CA ALA A 67 -5.85 4.49 -13.73
C ALA A 67 -6.92 3.68 -14.44
N VAL A 68 -7.75 2.94 -13.69
CA VAL A 68 -8.92 2.24 -14.25
C VAL A 68 -9.91 3.23 -14.87
N ALA A 69 -10.17 4.37 -14.22
CA ALA A 69 -11.03 5.40 -14.80
C ALA A 69 -10.47 5.98 -16.11
N VAL A 70 -9.14 6.15 -16.23
CA VAL A 70 -8.50 6.53 -17.50
C VAL A 70 -8.71 5.44 -18.56
N MET A 71 -8.54 4.17 -18.20
CA MET A 71 -8.73 3.04 -19.12
C MET A 71 -10.19 2.89 -19.59
N ASP A 72 -11.17 3.21 -18.74
CA ASP A 72 -12.60 3.15 -19.07
C ASP A 72 -13.02 4.21 -20.11
N GLU A 73 -12.25 5.29 -20.25
CA GLU A 73 -12.44 6.29 -21.32
C GLU A 73 -11.87 5.82 -22.67
N GLU A 74 -11.04 4.77 -22.68
CA GLU A 74 -10.39 4.24 -23.86
C GLU A 74 -11.05 2.94 -24.38
N SER A 75 -10.93 2.67 -25.67
CA SER A 75 -11.29 1.37 -26.23
C SER A 75 -10.13 0.39 -26.03
N ILE A 76 -10.18 -0.41 -24.98
CA ILE A 76 -9.20 -1.48 -24.71
C ILE A 76 -9.37 -2.55 -25.79
N THR A 77 -8.35 -2.77 -26.61
CA THR A 77 -8.37 -3.78 -27.68
C THR A 77 -7.69 -5.09 -27.28
N ASP A 78 -6.91 -5.08 -26.20
CA ASP A 78 -6.21 -6.24 -25.66
C ASP A 78 -7.12 -6.98 -24.66
N PRO A 79 -7.56 -8.22 -24.96
CA PRO A 79 -8.45 -8.98 -24.08
C PRO A 79 -7.88 -9.30 -22.70
N GLU A 80 -6.56 -9.50 -22.60
CA GLU A 80 -5.91 -9.78 -21.31
C GLU A 80 -5.93 -8.52 -20.43
N LEU A 81 -5.62 -7.37 -21.03
CA LEU A 81 -5.71 -6.08 -20.36
C LEU A 81 -7.15 -5.74 -19.95
N GLU A 82 -8.13 -5.99 -20.82
CA GLU A 82 -9.55 -5.79 -20.52
C GLU A 82 -9.98 -6.64 -19.30
N THR A 83 -9.55 -7.90 -19.25
CA THR A 83 -9.82 -8.81 -18.14
C THR A 83 -9.14 -8.33 -16.85
N ALA A 84 -7.88 -7.92 -16.91
CA ALA A 84 -7.15 -7.40 -15.76
C ALA A 84 -7.80 -6.13 -15.19
N VAL A 85 -8.17 -5.18 -16.05
CA VAL A 85 -8.87 -3.95 -15.66
C VAL A 85 -10.22 -4.27 -15.04
N ALA A 86 -10.97 -5.24 -15.59
CA ALA A 86 -12.23 -5.69 -15.00
C ALA A 86 -12.05 -6.27 -13.58
N LYS A 87 -11.00 -7.07 -13.34
CA LYS A 87 -10.70 -7.56 -11.99
C LYS A 87 -10.33 -6.45 -11.02
N LEU A 88 -9.55 -5.46 -11.48
CA LEU A 88 -9.17 -4.31 -10.66
C LEU A 88 -10.37 -3.39 -10.31
N ARG A 89 -11.40 -3.32 -11.16
CA ARG A 89 -12.66 -2.62 -10.83
C ARG A 89 -13.38 -3.25 -9.63
N GLU A 90 -13.32 -4.57 -9.51
CA GLU A 90 -14.00 -5.34 -8.45
C GLU A 90 -13.13 -5.53 -7.20
N TRP A 91 -11.87 -5.08 -7.23
CA TRP A 91 -10.94 -5.24 -6.12
C TRP A 91 -11.41 -4.46 -4.88
N ASP A 92 -11.36 -5.11 -3.71
CA ASP A 92 -11.75 -4.55 -2.42
C ASP A 92 -10.65 -3.70 -1.76
N TYR A 93 -9.58 -3.42 -2.49
CA TYR A 93 -8.42 -2.64 -2.08
C TYR A 93 -7.56 -3.28 -0.98
N GLN A 94 -7.81 -4.54 -0.62
CA GLN A 94 -7.03 -5.27 0.36
C GLN A 94 -5.84 -5.97 -0.29
N LEU A 95 -4.62 -5.70 0.19
CA LEU A 95 -3.39 -6.37 -0.25
C LEU A 95 -3.15 -7.69 0.50
N GLN A 96 -4.17 -8.53 0.57
CA GLN A 96 -4.07 -9.86 1.15
C GLN A 96 -3.93 -10.91 0.04
N VAL A 97 -3.01 -11.86 0.20
CA VAL A 97 -2.67 -12.92 -0.78
C VAL A 97 -3.85 -13.83 -1.16
N ASP A 98 -4.88 -13.89 -0.32
CA ASP A 98 -6.10 -14.67 -0.51
C ASP A 98 -7.24 -13.87 -1.18
N ARG A 99 -6.99 -12.62 -1.58
CA ARG A 99 -7.98 -11.73 -2.21
C ARG A 99 -7.89 -11.79 -3.73
N ALA A 100 -9.05 -11.60 -4.36
CA ALA A 100 -9.13 -11.39 -5.79
C ALA A 100 -8.30 -10.17 -6.20
N ALA A 101 -7.66 -10.25 -7.37
CA ALA A 101 -6.78 -9.22 -7.92
C ALA A 101 -5.50 -8.93 -7.10
N TYR A 102 -5.17 -9.74 -6.08
CA TYR A 102 -3.94 -9.57 -5.30
C TYR A 102 -2.69 -9.54 -6.18
N THR A 103 -2.55 -10.48 -7.13
CA THR A 103 -1.37 -10.58 -7.98
C THR A 103 -1.23 -9.34 -8.87
N LEU A 104 -2.35 -8.84 -9.42
CA LEU A 104 -2.39 -7.59 -10.18
C LEU A 104 -1.99 -6.39 -9.31
N ALA A 105 -2.64 -6.23 -8.15
CA ALA A 105 -2.38 -5.12 -7.23
C ALA A 105 -0.92 -5.14 -6.72
N SER A 106 -0.37 -6.31 -6.42
CA SER A 106 1.02 -6.48 -6.00
C SER A 106 2.00 -6.17 -7.14
N GLY A 107 1.70 -6.56 -8.37
CA GLY A 107 2.50 -6.22 -9.55
C GLY A 107 2.55 -4.71 -9.78
N ILE A 108 1.39 -4.04 -9.71
CA ILE A 108 1.30 -2.58 -9.81
C ILE A 108 2.08 -1.89 -8.70
N LEU A 109 1.90 -2.33 -7.44
CA LEU A 109 2.64 -1.76 -6.32
C LEU A 109 4.15 -1.87 -6.52
N SER A 110 4.63 -3.05 -6.98
CA SER A 110 6.05 -3.26 -7.24
C SER A 110 6.60 -2.28 -8.26
N VAL A 111 5.91 -2.06 -9.38
CA VAL A 111 6.38 -1.12 -10.42
C VAL A 111 6.32 0.33 -9.93
N LEU A 112 5.29 0.69 -9.16
CA LEU A 112 5.21 2.01 -8.52
C LEU A 112 6.42 2.24 -7.60
N GLU A 113 6.74 1.28 -6.73
CA GLU A 113 7.85 1.40 -5.78
C GLU A 113 9.23 1.44 -6.45
N THR A 114 9.44 0.73 -7.57
CA THR A 114 10.73 0.68 -8.25
C THR A 114 10.95 1.79 -9.28
N GLU A 115 9.89 2.25 -9.95
CA GLU A 115 9.98 3.17 -11.08
C GLU A 115 8.99 4.34 -10.97
N GLY A 116 7.73 4.05 -10.69
CA GLY A 116 6.63 5.02 -10.84
C GLY A 116 6.69 6.19 -9.87
N VAL A 117 7.09 5.94 -8.63
CA VAL A 117 7.19 6.97 -7.56
C VAL A 117 8.25 8.00 -7.89
N ALA A 118 9.38 7.62 -8.49
CA ALA A 118 10.39 8.60 -8.86
C ALA A 118 9.82 9.56 -9.91
N GLU A 119 9.19 9.04 -10.96
CA GLU A 119 8.80 9.78 -12.16
C GLU A 119 7.80 10.92 -11.95
N ILE A 120 7.06 10.92 -10.85
CA ILE A 120 6.11 12.00 -10.55
C ILE A 120 6.77 13.35 -10.25
N TRP A 121 8.10 13.40 -10.09
CA TRP A 121 8.85 14.66 -10.04
C TRP A 121 8.60 15.54 -11.26
N LYS A 122 8.33 14.93 -12.42
CA LYS A 122 8.02 15.65 -13.66
C LYS A 122 6.67 16.38 -13.61
N MET A 123 5.79 15.96 -12.70
CA MET A 123 4.48 16.57 -12.43
C MET A 123 4.53 17.54 -11.23
N GLY A 124 5.72 17.79 -10.66
CA GLY A 124 5.90 18.71 -9.54
C GLY A 124 5.74 18.08 -8.15
N TYR A 125 5.59 16.77 -8.06
CA TYR A 125 5.46 16.03 -6.80
C TYR A 125 6.81 15.48 -6.31
N ALA A 126 6.94 15.17 -5.03
CA ALA A 126 8.16 14.57 -4.51
C ALA A 126 8.37 13.15 -5.09
N GLY A 127 9.58 12.80 -5.54
CA GLY A 127 9.90 11.46 -6.06
C GLY A 127 10.12 10.40 -4.96
N THR A 128 9.37 10.49 -3.86
CA THR A 128 9.42 9.59 -2.69
C THR A 128 8.00 9.15 -2.32
N GLU A 129 7.83 8.19 -1.41
CA GLU A 129 6.52 7.59 -1.07
C GLU A 129 5.46 8.61 -0.60
N GLU A 130 5.88 9.76 -0.07
CA GLU A 130 4.99 10.85 0.34
C GLU A 130 4.45 11.68 -0.83
N GLY A 131 5.14 11.66 -1.98
CA GLY A 131 4.73 12.37 -3.17
C GLY A 131 3.41 11.87 -3.75
N PRO A 132 3.26 10.56 -4.07
CA PRO A 132 1.99 10.01 -4.51
C PRO A 132 0.87 10.22 -3.49
N SER A 133 1.17 10.07 -2.20
CA SER A 133 0.18 10.29 -1.12
C SER A 133 -0.36 11.72 -1.16
N TYR A 134 0.51 12.72 -1.29
CA TYR A 134 0.11 14.12 -1.46
C TYR A 134 -0.64 14.35 -2.78
N MET A 135 -0.13 13.83 -3.90
CA MET A 135 -0.74 13.95 -5.22
C MET A 135 -2.18 13.42 -5.21
N PHE A 136 -2.42 12.22 -4.69
CA PHE A 136 -3.76 11.64 -4.66
C PHE A 136 -4.69 12.35 -3.68
N ARG A 137 -4.18 12.90 -2.57
CA ARG A 137 -4.98 13.77 -1.70
C ARG A 137 -5.50 15.01 -2.42
N GLU A 138 -4.78 15.54 -3.41
CA GLU A 138 -5.25 16.65 -4.24
C GLU A 138 -6.19 16.19 -5.36
N LEU A 139 -5.90 15.05 -6.01
CA LEU A 139 -6.65 14.58 -7.18
C LEU A 139 -7.99 13.90 -6.81
N MET A 140 -8.01 13.09 -5.75
CA MET A 140 -9.17 12.29 -5.39
C MET A 140 -10.42 13.11 -5.04
N PRO A 141 -10.36 14.24 -4.30
CA PRO A 141 -11.55 15.06 -4.07
C PRO A 141 -12.19 15.59 -5.35
N GLU A 142 -11.38 15.97 -6.34
CA GLU A 142 -11.87 16.41 -7.65
C GLU A 142 -12.50 15.25 -8.42
N PHE A 143 -11.84 14.10 -8.47
CA PHE A 143 -12.34 12.90 -9.11
C PHE A 143 -13.66 12.41 -8.48
N LEU A 144 -13.74 12.31 -7.16
CA LEU A 144 -14.96 11.88 -6.44
C LEU A 144 -16.13 12.83 -6.67
N LYS A 145 -15.87 14.12 -6.90
CA LYS A 145 -16.90 15.11 -7.21
C LYS A 145 -17.38 15.06 -8.66
N THR A 146 -16.48 14.79 -9.60
CA THR A 146 -16.75 14.95 -11.04
C THR A 146 -16.91 13.63 -11.79
N GLY A 147 -16.43 12.54 -11.22
CA GLY A 147 -16.27 11.25 -11.89
C GLY A 147 -15.24 11.25 -13.02
N LYS A 148 -14.41 12.31 -13.14
CA LYS A 148 -13.47 12.48 -14.26
C LYS A 148 -12.06 12.67 -13.75
N VAL A 149 -11.12 11.97 -14.38
CA VAL A 149 -9.69 12.20 -14.14
C VAL A 149 -9.32 13.55 -14.74
N ARG A 150 -8.47 14.31 -14.04
CA ARG A 150 -7.99 15.62 -14.50
C ARG A 150 -7.42 15.50 -15.91
N ASP A 151 -7.74 16.47 -16.76
CA ASP A 151 -7.27 16.52 -18.15
C ASP A 151 -5.82 17.01 -18.25
N ASP A 152 -4.93 16.26 -17.61
CA ASP A 152 -3.48 16.45 -17.65
C ASP A 152 -2.86 15.29 -18.45
N PRO A 153 -2.34 15.53 -19.66
CA PRO A 153 -1.77 14.49 -20.50
C PRO A 153 -0.64 13.70 -19.82
N GLN A 154 0.14 14.35 -18.96
CA GLN A 154 1.26 13.71 -18.28
C GLN A 154 0.78 12.76 -17.19
N LEU A 155 -0.16 13.20 -16.37
CA LEU A 155 -0.80 12.35 -15.35
C LEU A 155 -1.48 11.14 -15.97
N ARG A 156 -2.27 11.36 -17.03
CA ARG A 156 -3.03 10.29 -17.69
C ARG A 156 -2.10 9.27 -18.35
N SER A 157 -1.04 9.75 -19.00
CA SER A 157 0.00 8.88 -19.56
C SER A 157 0.70 8.07 -18.46
N TRP A 158 1.05 8.69 -17.34
CA TRP A 158 1.70 8.02 -16.22
C TRP A 158 0.79 6.95 -15.59
N LEU A 159 -0.48 7.28 -15.31
CA LEU A 159 -1.45 6.31 -14.78
C LEU A 159 -1.58 5.07 -15.68
N LYS A 160 -1.71 5.28 -16.99
CA LYS A 160 -1.83 4.21 -17.97
C LYS A 160 -0.55 3.38 -18.09
N GLU A 161 0.60 4.02 -18.24
CA GLU A 161 1.88 3.34 -18.40
C GLU A 161 2.17 2.41 -17.21
N TYR A 162 2.04 2.95 -15.99
CA TYR A 162 2.36 2.21 -14.78
C TYR A 162 1.33 1.14 -14.43
N LEU A 163 0.07 1.32 -14.84
CA LEU A 163 -0.94 0.28 -14.76
C LEU A 163 -0.59 -0.90 -15.68
N VAL A 164 -0.30 -0.63 -16.95
CA VAL A 164 0.04 -1.67 -17.94
C VAL A 164 1.33 -2.40 -17.55
N LYS A 165 2.37 -1.68 -17.13
CA LYS A 165 3.61 -2.29 -16.61
C LYS A 165 3.34 -3.19 -15.40
N GLY A 166 2.52 -2.72 -14.46
CA GLY A 166 2.14 -3.48 -13.27
C GLY A 166 1.38 -4.77 -13.60
N ILE A 167 0.43 -4.69 -14.52
CA ILE A 167 -0.33 -5.85 -15.02
C ILE A 167 0.61 -6.85 -15.70
N ALA A 168 1.55 -6.38 -16.53
CA ALA A 168 2.52 -7.23 -17.21
C ALA A 168 3.48 -7.98 -16.25
N LEU A 169 3.66 -7.49 -15.02
CA LEU A 169 4.46 -8.14 -13.99
C LEU A 169 3.69 -9.25 -13.25
N ALA A 170 2.36 -9.29 -13.36
CA ALA A 170 1.54 -10.34 -12.76
C ALA A 170 1.76 -11.66 -13.51
N SER A 171 2.39 -12.64 -12.85
CA SER A 171 2.83 -13.91 -13.46
C SER A 171 1.70 -14.83 -13.94
N SER A 172 0.47 -14.60 -13.48
CA SER A 172 -0.80 -15.17 -13.99
C SER A 172 -1.90 -14.70 -13.04
N PHE A 173 -2.88 -13.93 -13.52
CA PHE A 173 -3.98 -13.42 -12.67
C PHE A 173 -5.30 -14.18 -12.86
N ASP A 174 -5.35 -15.19 -13.74
CA ASP A 174 -6.57 -15.96 -14.04
C ASP A 174 -7.09 -16.77 -12.85
N ALA A 175 -6.20 -17.17 -11.94
CA ALA A 175 -6.49 -18.03 -10.80
C ALA A 175 -6.22 -17.37 -9.43
N ASP A 176 -6.24 -16.03 -9.34
CA ASP A 176 -5.83 -15.23 -8.16
C ASP A 176 -6.51 -15.64 -6.84
N VAL A 177 -5.91 -16.65 -6.19
CA VAL A 177 -5.88 -16.92 -4.75
C VAL A 177 -4.58 -17.72 -4.52
N GLU A 178 -3.58 -17.14 -3.85
CA GLU A 178 -2.48 -17.95 -3.28
C GLU A 178 -3.08 -18.75 -2.12
N ASN A 179 -3.67 -19.91 -2.44
CA ASN A 179 -4.29 -20.83 -1.50
C ASN A 179 -3.23 -21.48 -0.60
N GLY A 180 -2.72 -20.71 0.35
CA GLY A 180 -1.65 -21.11 1.24
C GLY A 180 -1.06 -19.93 1.98
N GLY A 181 -0.96 -18.75 1.36
CA GLY A 181 -0.26 -17.58 1.88
C GLY A 181 1.23 -17.52 1.50
N TYR A 182 1.88 -16.40 1.81
CA TYR A 182 3.29 -16.18 1.49
C TYR A 182 4.21 -16.73 2.59
N ILE A 183 5.17 -17.57 2.23
CA ILE A 183 6.21 -18.04 3.14
C ILE A 183 7.41 -17.09 3.05
N HIS A 184 7.67 -16.35 4.12
CA HIS A 184 8.87 -15.54 4.25
C HIS A 184 10.03 -16.41 4.73
N LYS A 185 11.12 -16.43 3.97
CA LYS A 185 12.36 -17.12 4.35
C LYS A 185 13.31 -16.14 5.00
N MET A 186 13.73 -16.44 6.23
CA MET A 186 14.67 -15.65 7.01
C MET A 186 16.02 -16.38 6.98
N PRO A 187 17.03 -15.83 6.28
CA PRO A 187 18.29 -16.53 6.10
C PRO A 187 19.06 -16.59 7.42
N TYR A 188 19.60 -17.75 7.76
CA TYR A 188 20.36 -17.95 8.99
C TYR A 188 21.68 -17.18 8.96
N GLN A 189 21.92 -16.35 9.98
CA GLN A 189 23.12 -15.51 10.10
C GLN A 189 23.41 -14.64 8.87
N GLU A 190 22.37 -14.13 8.20
CA GLU A 190 22.57 -13.17 7.12
C GLU A 190 23.34 -11.94 7.63
N THR A 191 24.38 -11.57 6.90
CA THR A 191 25.08 -10.31 7.13
C THR A 191 24.40 -9.21 6.33
N PHE A 192 24.41 -7.96 6.81
CA PHE A 192 23.86 -6.78 6.10
C PHE A 192 24.43 -6.52 4.68
N MET A 193 25.31 -7.39 4.19
CA MET A 193 25.88 -7.36 2.84
C MET A 193 25.00 -8.04 1.77
N GLY A 194 23.89 -8.68 2.15
CA GLY A 194 22.95 -9.29 1.20
C GLY A 194 23.52 -10.49 0.43
N LEU A 195 24.46 -11.23 1.04
CA LEU A 195 25.08 -12.43 0.45
C LEU A 195 24.23 -13.70 0.67
N GLY A 196 23.07 -13.57 1.31
CA GLY A 196 22.24 -14.69 1.75
C GLY A 196 22.82 -15.44 2.95
N SER A 197 22.21 -16.59 3.25
CA SER A 197 22.65 -17.49 4.32
C SER A 197 23.85 -18.32 3.89
N PHE A 198 24.85 -18.43 4.76
CA PHE A 198 25.97 -19.37 4.59
C PHE A 198 25.61 -20.81 4.97
N ALA A 199 24.41 -21.04 5.52
CA ALA A 199 23.86 -22.35 5.82
C ALA A 199 22.35 -22.37 5.54
N PRO A 200 21.92 -22.41 4.26
CA PRO A 200 20.51 -22.34 3.86
C PRO A 200 19.62 -23.43 4.49
N GLU A 201 20.20 -24.56 4.89
CA GLU A 201 19.53 -25.62 5.63
C GLU A 201 19.04 -25.21 7.03
N HIS A 202 19.56 -24.10 7.55
CA HIS A 202 19.16 -23.50 8.84
C HIS A 202 18.24 -22.28 8.67
N ASP A 203 17.91 -21.91 7.44
CA ASP A 203 16.98 -20.82 7.18
C ASP A 203 15.63 -21.10 7.82
N LEU A 204 15.06 -20.07 8.44
CA LEU A 204 13.77 -20.18 9.09
C LEU A 204 12.68 -19.80 8.10
N GLU A 205 11.61 -20.59 8.07
CA GLU A 205 10.42 -20.29 7.29
C GLU A 205 9.33 -19.76 8.23
N SER A 206 8.71 -18.65 7.85
CA SER A 206 7.55 -18.14 8.57
C SER A 206 6.35 -19.08 8.40
N PRO A 207 5.36 -19.05 9.31
CA PRO A 207 4.03 -19.51 8.93
C PRO A 207 3.54 -18.72 7.71
N PRO A 208 2.55 -19.23 6.96
CA PRO A 208 2.05 -18.49 5.82
C PRO A 208 1.48 -17.13 6.19
N LEU A 209 2.00 -16.10 5.55
CA LEU A 209 1.68 -14.71 5.80
C LEU A 209 0.61 -14.23 4.82
N LYS A 210 -0.37 -13.50 5.33
CA LYS A 210 -1.49 -12.99 4.53
C LYS A 210 -1.16 -11.71 3.77
N VAL A 211 -0.22 -10.91 4.25
CA VAL A 211 0.15 -9.62 3.63
C VAL A 211 1.66 -9.55 3.47
N ARG A 212 2.11 -9.22 2.26
CA ARG A 212 3.53 -9.02 1.93
C ARG A 212 3.93 -7.54 1.94
N ALA A 213 3.00 -6.66 1.59
CA ALA A 213 3.27 -5.25 1.37
C ALA A 213 3.55 -4.52 2.70
N ILE A 214 4.78 -4.05 2.89
CA ILE A 214 5.21 -3.32 4.10
C ILE A 214 4.63 -1.90 4.20
N GLN A 215 4.06 -1.39 3.11
CA GLN A 215 3.44 -0.06 3.03
C GLN A 215 1.97 -0.02 3.47
N THR A 216 1.47 -1.11 4.06
CA THR A 216 0.15 -1.18 4.71
C THR A 216 0.31 -1.07 6.24
N ILE A 217 -0.77 -0.83 6.98
CA ILE A 217 -0.69 -0.86 8.45
C ILE A 217 -0.34 -2.28 8.91
N TRP A 218 -1.04 -3.29 8.37
CA TRP A 218 -0.81 -4.70 8.66
C TRP A 218 0.18 -5.35 7.69
N SER A 219 1.42 -5.51 8.11
CA SER A 219 2.40 -6.29 7.35
C SER A 219 3.23 -7.18 8.27
N PRO A 220 2.94 -8.49 8.37
CA PRO A 220 3.73 -9.40 9.18
C PRO A 220 5.17 -9.58 8.66
N VAL A 221 5.48 -9.11 7.46
CA VAL A 221 6.85 -9.04 6.93
C VAL A 221 7.64 -7.88 7.55
N GLY A 222 6.97 -6.75 7.85
CA GLY A 222 7.62 -5.56 8.43
C GLY A 222 7.35 -5.35 9.93
N GLN A 223 6.33 -6.01 10.49
CA GLN A 223 5.94 -5.91 11.89
C GLN A 223 6.67 -6.95 12.74
N ASN A 224 7.37 -6.50 13.77
CA ASN A 224 8.10 -7.39 14.69
C ASN A 224 7.30 -7.74 15.95
N TYR A 225 6.51 -6.80 16.47
CA TYR A 225 5.74 -6.94 17.69
C TYR A 225 4.62 -5.90 17.72
N ALA A 226 3.43 -6.29 18.17
CA ALA A 226 2.32 -5.38 18.37
C ALA A 226 1.71 -5.56 19.76
N GLN A 227 1.33 -4.44 20.38
CA GLN A 227 0.69 -4.41 21.69
C GLN A 227 -0.47 -3.42 21.67
N ILE A 228 -1.60 -3.83 22.25
CA ILE A 228 -2.76 -2.99 22.49
C ILE A 228 -2.95 -2.92 24.00
N VAL A 229 -2.93 -1.70 24.55
CA VAL A 229 -3.09 -1.45 25.99
C VAL A 229 -4.36 -0.66 26.22
N ASP A 230 -5.33 -1.29 26.90
CA ASP A 230 -6.54 -0.62 27.37
C ASP A 230 -6.34 -0.19 28.83
N PHE A 231 -6.11 1.11 29.03
CA PHE A 231 -5.94 1.68 30.37
C PHE A 231 -7.22 1.70 31.20
N SER A 232 -8.39 1.55 30.59
CA SER A 232 -9.67 1.45 31.30
C SER A 232 -9.92 0.04 31.83
N ASN A 233 -9.32 -0.97 31.18
CA ASN A 233 -9.40 -2.37 31.58
C ASN A 233 -8.15 -3.15 31.13
N LEU A 234 -7.16 -3.26 32.03
CA LEU A 234 -5.90 -3.92 31.71
C LEU A 234 -6.06 -5.39 31.31
N ASP A 235 -7.09 -6.08 31.80
CA ASP A 235 -7.37 -7.48 31.47
C ASP A 235 -7.81 -7.67 30.00
N GLN A 236 -8.19 -6.58 29.31
CA GLN A 236 -8.47 -6.60 27.87
C GLN A 236 -7.25 -6.27 27.01
N SER A 237 -6.12 -5.87 27.61
CA SER A 237 -4.89 -5.60 26.86
C SER A 237 -4.31 -6.90 26.29
N LEU A 238 -3.67 -6.82 25.13
CA LEU A 238 -3.06 -8.00 24.49
C LEU A 238 -1.78 -7.68 23.73
N SER A 239 -0.96 -8.70 23.59
CA SER A 239 0.13 -8.79 22.61
C SER A 239 -0.34 -9.61 21.42
N LEU A 240 0.02 -9.17 20.21
CA LEU A 240 -0.37 -9.78 18.94
C LEU A 240 0.84 -10.41 18.24
#